data_AF-A0A8T2ZA68-F1
#
_entry.id   AF-A0A8T2ZA68-F1
#
_cell.length_a   1.000
_cell.length_b   1.000
_cell.length_c   1.000
_cell.angle_alpha   90.00
_cell.angle_beta   90.00
_cell.angle_gamma   90.00
#
_symmetry.space_group_name_H-M   'P 1'
#
loop_
_entity.id
_entity.type
_entity.pdbx_description
1 polymer ?
#
loop_
_entity_poly.entity_id
_entity_poly.type
_entity_poly.pdbx_seq_one_letter_code
_entity_poly.pdbx_strand_id
1 'polypeptide(L)'
;MATPKHVKFCTHQKVGILLIFSVGFGFFLQSSSSSEETRCESSSNSNNSYCGFRKYIMESYFEKYDSLLEPNFQNFIVDELLFNTCKLLPDNLNHLLRVSVPWRHLIGEGSHRHISSTIRFHMQPDSMSQLRAHFCKVIIIERLPTGVFADPFELQHLLKRGVFTDVAVFGDTNLELPSVLSNQSAVEIHMNVAPTSLLGHISELEISADLPLHARYPPLDDSGYSEVEFGEPEMFLRCSMEENGDHESCLLMPTNDRTGSRTDKVVWRIPSGIRAHAGIVSAVTFLAASISTLLIVLTSIFYSDSKLCNNLKES
;
A
#
# COMPACT_ATOMS: atom_id res chain seq x y z
N MET A 1 47.47 -69.37 2.21
CA MET A 1 46.08 -69.69 1.80
C MET A 1 45.14 -68.86 2.65
N ALA A 2 44.52 -67.88 2.00
CA ALA A 2 43.52 -67.00 2.58
C ALA A 2 42.13 -67.61 2.37
N THR A 3 41.27 -67.55 3.36
CA THR A 3 39.81 -67.57 3.19
C THR A 3 39.20 -66.42 3.98
N PRO A 4 38.23 -65.70 3.40
CA PRO A 4 37.92 -64.32 3.80
C PRO A 4 36.93 -64.29 4.95
N LYS A 5 37.19 -63.45 5.95
CA LYS A 5 36.16 -63.06 6.93
C LYS A 5 35.22 -62.08 6.23
N HIS A 6 34.02 -62.58 5.91
CA HIS A 6 32.90 -61.77 5.44
C HIS A 6 32.60 -60.68 6.45
N VAL A 7 32.92 -59.43 6.11
CA VAL A 7 32.36 -58.25 6.75
C VAL A 7 30.91 -58.18 6.29
N LYS A 8 29.99 -58.60 7.16
CA LYS A 8 28.55 -58.38 6.95
C LYS A 8 28.30 -56.87 7.07
N PHE A 9 28.17 -56.20 5.92
CA PHE A 9 27.50 -54.91 5.84
C PHE A 9 26.03 -55.14 6.19
N CYS A 10 25.62 -54.79 7.41
CA CYS A 10 24.21 -54.70 7.76
C CYS A 10 23.63 -53.45 7.08
N THR A 11 23.20 -53.60 5.84
CA THR A 11 22.30 -52.68 5.15
C THR A 11 20.92 -52.77 5.78
N HIS A 12 20.70 -52.03 6.87
CA HIS A 12 19.35 -51.76 7.36
C HIS A 12 19.28 -50.41 8.07
N GLN A 13 19.26 -49.34 7.28
CA GLN A 13 18.58 -48.12 7.71
C GLN A 13 17.93 -47.49 6.50
N LYS A 14 16.60 -47.36 6.56
CA LYS A 14 15.79 -46.69 5.56
C LYS A 14 16.24 -45.23 5.47
N VAL A 15 17.12 -44.94 4.52
CA VAL A 15 17.42 -43.56 4.12
C VAL A 15 16.28 -43.13 3.20
N GLY A 16 15.18 -42.71 3.81
CA GLY A 16 14.21 -41.84 3.15
C GLY A 16 14.78 -40.42 3.11
N ILE A 17 15.88 -40.20 2.37
CA ILE A 17 16.21 -38.85 1.91
C ILE A 17 15.36 -38.65 0.67
N LEU A 18 14.17 -38.11 0.88
CA LEU A 18 13.39 -37.54 -0.19
C LEU A 18 14.17 -36.31 -0.68
N LEU A 19 15.01 -36.51 -1.71
CA LEU A 19 15.55 -35.42 -2.51
C LEU A 19 14.36 -34.78 -3.24
N ILE A 20 13.72 -33.81 -2.57
CA ILE A 20 12.81 -32.89 -3.23
C ILE A 20 13.67 -31.96 -4.09
N PHE A 21 14.05 -32.45 -5.27
CA PHE A 21 14.18 -31.59 -6.44
C PHE A 21 12.77 -31.41 -7.01
N SER A 22 11.93 -30.63 -6.35
CA SER A 22 10.73 -30.08 -6.97
C SER A 22 11.01 -28.62 -7.31
N VAL A 23 11.33 -28.42 -8.59
CA VAL A 23 11.04 -27.20 -9.33
C VAL A 23 9.61 -26.76 -8.99
N GLY A 24 9.45 -25.46 -8.76
CA GLY A 24 8.23 -24.86 -8.25
C GLY A 24 6.96 -25.32 -8.95
N PHE A 25 5.97 -25.68 -8.16
CA PHE A 25 4.57 -25.63 -8.53
C PHE A 25 3.80 -25.11 -7.32
N GLY A 26 3.25 -23.90 -7.47
CA GLY A 26 2.52 -23.20 -6.42
C GLY A 26 1.25 -23.93 -6.05
N PHE A 27 1.07 -24.20 -4.77
CA PHE A 27 -0.23 -24.53 -4.20
C PHE A 27 -0.97 -23.21 -3.94
N PHE A 28 -1.93 -22.90 -4.82
CA PHE A 28 -2.91 -21.84 -4.61
C PHE A 28 -3.91 -22.30 -3.55
N LEU A 29 -3.85 -21.69 -2.36
CA LEU A 29 -4.99 -21.64 -1.44
C LEU A 29 -5.65 -20.29 -1.63
N GLN A 30 -6.72 -20.28 -2.41
CA GLN A 30 -7.55 -19.10 -2.65
C GLN A 30 -8.48 -18.91 -1.44
N SER A 31 -8.07 -18.04 -0.51
CA SER A 31 -8.97 -17.51 0.51
C SER A 31 -9.75 -16.35 -0.10
N SER A 32 -10.94 -16.65 -0.60
CA SER A 32 -11.92 -15.64 -1.00
C SER A 32 -12.49 -15.00 0.27
N SER A 33 -12.08 -13.76 0.57
CA SER A 33 -12.81 -12.92 1.51
C SER A 33 -13.99 -12.30 0.76
N SER A 34 -15.20 -12.78 1.02
CA SER A 34 -16.42 -12.14 0.56
C SER A 34 -16.68 -10.90 1.42
N SER A 35 -16.45 -9.71 0.88
CA SER A 35 -17.08 -8.50 1.39
C SER A 35 -18.56 -8.55 1.02
N GLU A 36 -19.45 -8.39 2.00
CA GLU A 36 -20.89 -8.22 1.77
C GLU A 36 -21.10 -6.99 0.87
N GLU A 37 -21.49 -7.23 -0.38
CA GLU A 37 -22.00 -6.20 -1.29
C GLU A 37 -23.38 -5.77 -0.80
N THR A 38 -23.50 -4.55 -0.31
CA THR A 38 -24.81 -3.89 -0.24
C THR A 38 -25.09 -3.32 -1.63
N ARG A 39 -25.72 -4.12 -2.48
CA ARG A 39 -26.10 -3.74 -3.84
C ARG A 39 -27.24 -2.74 -3.78
N CYS A 40 -27.05 -1.52 -4.31
CA CYS A 40 -28.16 -0.60 -4.54
C CYS A 40 -29.00 -1.13 -5.72
N GLU A 41 -30.11 -1.78 -5.40
CA GLU A 41 -31.08 -2.22 -6.40
C GLU A 41 -31.83 -0.99 -6.92
N SER A 42 -31.60 -0.64 -8.19
CA SER A 42 -32.35 0.40 -8.89
C SER A 42 -33.76 -0.09 -9.15
N SER A 43 -34.66 0.13 -8.19
CA SER A 43 -36.09 0.02 -8.45
C SER A 43 -36.56 1.28 -9.18
N SER A 44 -36.97 1.09 -10.43
CA SER A 44 -37.53 2.10 -11.29
C SER A 44 -38.87 2.60 -10.73
N ASN A 45 -38.88 3.76 -10.06
CA ASN A 45 -39.91 4.78 -10.20
C ASN A 45 -39.64 6.00 -9.32
N SER A 46 -39.84 7.17 -9.91
CA SER A 46 -39.82 8.53 -9.35
C SER A 46 -38.44 9.18 -9.15
N ASN A 47 -38.39 10.46 -9.55
CA ASN A 47 -37.22 11.26 -9.85
C ASN A 47 -36.30 11.53 -8.64
N ASN A 48 -34.99 11.55 -8.92
CA ASN A 48 -33.85 11.88 -8.06
C ASN A 48 -33.49 10.85 -6.97
N SER A 49 -32.88 9.74 -7.38
CA SER A 49 -32.01 8.97 -6.48
C SER A 49 -30.61 9.62 -6.47
N TYR A 50 -30.38 10.55 -5.54
CA TYR A 50 -29.03 11.00 -5.21
C TYR A 50 -28.29 9.82 -4.59
N CYS A 51 -27.47 9.13 -5.38
CA CYS A 51 -26.54 8.14 -4.85
C CYS A 51 -25.40 8.93 -4.22
N GLY A 52 -25.48 9.18 -2.92
CA GLY A 52 -24.34 9.69 -2.15
C GLY A 52 -23.14 8.78 -2.42
N PHE A 53 -21.94 9.35 -2.50
CA PHE A 53 -20.74 8.55 -2.72
C PHE A 53 -20.70 7.43 -1.70
N ARG A 54 -20.32 6.23 -2.17
CA ARG A 54 -19.91 5.16 -1.27
C ARG A 54 -18.83 5.67 -0.31
N LYS A 55 -18.55 4.88 0.71
CA LYS A 55 -17.60 5.22 1.76
C LYS A 55 -16.31 5.85 1.19
N TYR A 56 -15.79 5.28 0.09
CA TYR A 56 -14.61 5.74 -0.64
C TYR A 56 -14.92 6.31 -2.03
N ILE A 57 -14.21 7.36 -2.43
CA ILE A 57 -14.28 7.96 -3.77
C ILE A 57 -13.73 6.98 -4.82
N MET A 58 -12.59 6.37 -4.50
CA MET A 58 -11.91 5.44 -5.39
C MET A 58 -12.73 4.20 -5.68
N GLU A 59 -13.55 3.73 -4.75
CA GLU A 59 -14.47 2.60 -4.98
C GLU A 59 -15.42 2.91 -6.16
N SER A 60 -16.05 4.09 -6.14
CA SER A 60 -16.98 4.52 -7.19
C SER A 60 -16.26 4.68 -8.54
N TYR A 61 -15.02 5.19 -8.51
CA TYR A 61 -14.20 5.33 -9.70
C TYR A 61 -13.80 3.96 -10.30
N PHE A 62 -13.37 3.00 -9.48
CA PHE A 62 -12.93 1.69 -9.94
C PHE A 62 -14.08 0.87 -10.54
N GLU A 63 -15.28 0.94 -9.97
CA GLU A 63 -16.45 0.28 -10.55
C GLU A 63 -16.76 0.76 -11.97
N LYS A 64 -16.41 2.01 -12.30
CA LYS A 64 -16.70 2.61 -13.62
C LYS A 64 -15.58 2.40 -14.64
N TYR A 65 -14.33 2.57 -14.25
CA TYR A 65 -13.20 2.65 -15.20
C TYR A 65 -12.24 1.46 -15.19
N ASP A 66 -12.29 0.60 -14.15
CA ASP A 66 -11.43 -0.58 -13.96
C ASP A 66 -9.92 -0.32 -14.17
N SER A 67 -9.47 0.94 -14.08
CA SER A 67 -8.11 1.38 -14.42
C SER A 67 -7.76 2.71 -13.75
N LEU A 68 -6.51 2.89 -13.34
CA LEU A 68 -6.02 4.07 -12.61
C LEU A 68 -5.48 5.21 -13.49
N LEU A 69 -5.94 5.30 -14.74
CA LEU A 69 -5.44 6.31 -15.67
C LEU A 69 -5.89 7.74 -15.29
N GLU A 70 -4.92 8.66 -15.16
CA GLU A 70 -5.14 10.06 -14.78
C GLU A 70 -6.25 10.79 -15.57
N PRO A 71 -6.33 10.69 -16.91
CA PRO A 71 -7.37 11.40 -17.67
C PRO A 71 -8.79 10.95 -17.31
N ASN A 72 -8.97 9.67 -17.01
CA ASN A 72 -10.27 9.11 -16.65
C ASN A 72 -10.71 9.63 -15.28
N PHE A 73 -9.75 9.79 -14.36
CA PHE A 73 -10.05 10.33 -13.03
C PHE A 73 -10.44 11.80 -13.10
N GLN A 74 -9.73 12.64 -13.85
CA GLN A 74 -10.11 14.05 -14.00
C GLN A 74 -11.52 14.21 -14.59
N ASN A 75 -11.87 13.40 -15.58
CA ASN A 75 -13.23 13.37 -16.13
C ASN A 75 -14.26 12.91 -15.08
N PHE A 76 -13.94 11.89 -14.28
CA PHE A 76 -14.79 11.43 -13.19
C PHE A 76 -15.04 12.52 -12.14
N ILE A 77 -14.00 13.27 -11.76
CA ILE A 77 -14.13 14.38 -10.82
C ILE A 77 -15.08 15.45 -11.39
N VAL A 78 -14.91 15.83 -12.65
CA VAL A 78 -15.74 16.87 -13.28
C VAL A 78 -17.19 16.43 -13.49
N ASP A 79 -17.41 15.21 -13.99
CA ASP A 79 -18.72 14.74 -14.43
C ASP A 79 -19.60 14.22 -13.29
N GLU A 80 -19.01 13.65 -12.23
CA GLU A 80 -19.77 13.02 -11.14
C GLU A 80 -19.54 13.69 -9.79
N LEU A 81 -18.32 14.16 -9.53
CA LEU A 81 -17.95 14.69 -8.22
C LEU A 81 -18.35 16.16 -8.05
N LEU A 82 -18.17 16.98 -9.08
CA LEU A 82 -18.61 18.38 -9.09
C LEU A 82 -20.13 18.54 -9.24
N PHE A 83 -20.87 17.52 -9.71
CA PHE A 83 -22.33 17.57 -9.74
C PHE A 83 -22.99 17.36 -8.37
N ASN A 84 -22.25 16.77 -7.42
CA ASN A 84 -22.67 16.49 -6.05
C ASN A 84 -22.14 17.53 -5.03
N THR A 85 -21.62 18.67 -5.49
CA THR A 85 -21.21 19.77 -4.61
C THR A 85 -22.41 20.48 -3.98
N CYS A 86 -22.26 20.93 -2.73
CA CYS A 86 -23.33 21.55 -1.95
C CYS A 86 -24.03 22.70 -2.67
N LYS A 87 -25.37 22.65 -2.71
CA LYS A 87 -26.24 23.73 -3.22
C LYS A 87 -26.17 25.02 -2.39
N LEU A 88 -25.62 24.95 -1.18
CA LEU A 88 -25.60 26.05 -0.18
C LEU A 88 -24.29 26.84 -0.16
N LEU A 89 -23.24 26.39 -0.85
CA LEU A 89 -21.97 27.10 -0.90
C LEU A 89 -21.93 28.05 -2.10
N PRO A 90 -21.46 29.30 -1.93
CA PRO A 90 -21.43 30.27 -3.02
C PRO A 90 -20.61 29.75 -4.20
N ASP A 91 -21.03 30.10 -5.42
CA ASP A 91 -20.51 29.65 -6.72
C ASP A 91 -18.97 29.82 -6.94
N ASN A 92 -18.23 30.38 -5.98
CA ASN A 92 -16.79 30.65 -6.02
C ASN A 92 -16.00 29.94 -4.91
N LEU A 93 -16.33 28.69 -4.60
CA LEU A 93 -15.59 27.80 -3.68
C LEU A 93 -14.07 27.74 -3.94
N ASN A 94 -13.65 27.82 -5.21
CA ASN A 94 -12.25 27.80 -5.63
C ASN A 94 -11.40 28.94 -5.03
N HIS A 95 -12.04 30.05 -4.65
CA HIS A 95 -11.35 31.16 -3.98
C HIS A 95 -11.30 31.02 -2.46
N LEU A 96 -12.20 30.22 -1.87
CA LEU A 96 -12.44 30.19 -0.44
C LEU A 96 -11.60 29.14 0.30
N LEU A 97 -11.22 28.07 -0.40
CA LEU A 97 -10.46 26.95 0.16
C LEU A 97 -9.29 26.59 -0.75
N ARG A 98 -8.09 26.86 -0.25
CA ARG A 98 -6.84 26.50 -0.92
C ARG A 98 -6.13 25.41 -0.15
N VAL A 99 -5.36 24.61 -0.87
CA VAL A 99 -4.51 23.59 -0.26
C VAL A 99 -3.09 23.70 -0.78
N SER A 100 -2.13 23.50 0.10
CA SER A 100 -0.71 23.39 -0.23
C SER A 100 -0.11 22.18 0.46
N VAL A 101 0.91 21.59 -0.15
CA VAL A 101 1.68 20.48 0.43
C VAL A 101 3.11 21.00 0.63
N PRO A 102 3.38 21.78 1.69
CA PRO A 102 4.69 22.41 1.90
C PRO A 102 5.84 21.43 2.04
N TRP A 103 5.58 20.23 2.56
CA TRP A 103 6.61 19.25 2.86
C TRP A 103 6.15 17.85 2.46
N ARG A 104 6.94 17.17 1.63
CA ARG A 104 6.66 15.80 1.21
C ARG A 104 7.96 15.07 0.90
N HIS A 105 8.20 13.94 1.55
CA HIS A 105 9.46 13.21 1.41
C HIS A 105 9.31 11.74 1.79
N LEU A 106 10.27 10.92 1.33
CA LEU A 106 10.38 9.51 1.71
C LEU A 106 11.30 9.37 2.92
N ILE A 107 10.83 8.64 3.92
CA ILE A 107 11.56 8.32 5.15
C ILE A 107 11.92 6.84 5.15
N GLY A 108 13.14 6.52 5.58
CA GLY A 108 13.66 5.15 5.67
C GLY A 108 14.56 4.76 4.51
N GLU A 109 15.01 3.51 4.51
CA GLU A 109 15.96 2.95 3.55
C GLU A 109 15.47 1.61 2.98
N GLY A 110 16.03 1.21 1.83
CA GLY A 110 15.67 -0.05 1.17
C GLY A 110 14.31 -0.01 0.49
N SER A 111 13.62 -1.16 0.52
CA SER A 111 12.35 -1.44 -0.17
C SER A 111 11.10 -1.19 0.69
N HIS A 112 11.26 -0.88 1.98
CA HIS A 112 10.16 -0.46 2.85
C HIS A 112 10.45 0.98 3.31
N ARG A 113 9.58 1.92 2.93
CA ARG A 113 9.71 3.34 3.26
C ARG A 113 8.37 3.95 3.62
N HIS A 114 8.38 5.12 4.23
CA HIS A 114 7.17 5.89 4.50
C HIS A 114 7.17 7.13 3.61
N ILE A 115 6.07 7.42 2.93
CA ILE A 115 5.86 8.75 2.36
C ILE A 115 5.18 9.63 3.41
N SER A 116 5.88 10.69 3.82
CA SER A 116 5.42 11.63 4.84
C SER A 116 5.06 12.94 4.17
N SER A 117 3.81 13.36 4.33
CA SER A 117 3.25 14.57 3.72
C SER A 117 2.68 15.49 4.80
N THR A 118 3.13 16.74 4.83
CA THR A 118 2.49 17.82 5.58
C THR A 118 1.63 18.61 4.61
N ILE A 119 0.35 18.72 4.93
CA ILE A 119 -0.68 19.34 4.11
C ILE A 119 -1.26 20.51 4.87
N ARG A 120 -1.42 21.65 4.20
CA ARG A 120 -1.97 22.89 4.75
C ARG A 120 -3.18 23.32 3.96
N PHE A 121 -4.31 23.45 4.65
CA PHE A 121 -5.54 24.01 4.11
C PHE A 121 -5.65 25.46 4.57
N HIS A 122 -5.82 26.37 3.62
CA HIS A 122 -6.06 27.78 3.88
C HIS A 122 -7.53 28.10 3.61
N MET A 123 -8.20 28.65 4.62
CA MET A 123 -9.63 29.01 4.59
C MET A 123 -9.80 30.51 4.80
N GLN A 124 -10.66 31.15 4.00
CA GLN A 124 -10.96 32.56 4.20
C GLN A 124 -11.84 32.75 5.46
N PRO A 125 -11.56 33.75 6.34
CA PRO A 125 -12.25 33.90 7.63
C PRO A 125 -13.78 33.98 7.57
N ASP A 126 -14.31 34.57 6.50
CA ASP A 126 -15.76 34.75 6.30
C ASP A 126 -16.48 33.43 5.96
N SER A 127 -15.76 32.46 5.37
CA SER A 127 -16.26 31.11 5.08
C SER A 127 -16.23 30.18 6.30
N MET A 128 -15.43 30.52 7.31
CA MET A 128 -15.31 29.71 8.52
C MET A 128 -16.58 29.73 9.36
N SER A 129 -17.35 30.82 9.37
CA SER A 129 -18.59 30.90 10.17
C SER A 129 -19.66 29.88 9.75
N GLN A 130 -19.66 29.47 8.47
CA GLN A 130 -20.57 28.48 7.92
C GLN A 130 -20.06 27.04 8.10
N LEU A 131 -18.74 26.82 8.13
CA LEU A 131 -18.12 25.50 8.39
C LEU A 131 -17.91 25.21 9.88
N ARG A 132 -17.99 26.23 10.75
CA ARG A 132 -17.65 26.20 12.19
C ARG A 132 -18.50 25.27 13.06
N ALA A 133 -19.60 24.73 12.55
CA ALA A 133 -20.48 23.81 13.29
C ALA A 133 -20.27 22.33 12.93
N HIS A 134 -19.29 21.99 12.09
CA HIS A 134 -19.33 20.75 11.32
C HIS A 134 -18.07 19.88 11.44
N PHE A 135 -18.28 18.57 11.59
CA PHE A 135 -17.23 17.57 11.51
C PHE A 135 -16.80 17.41 10.06
N CYS A 136 -15.61 17.93 9.72
CA CYS A 136 -14.98 17.70 8.44
C CYS A 136 -13.96 16.56 8.53
N LYS A 137 -13.97 15.72 7.50
CA LYS A 137 -12.95 14.70 7.23
C LYS A 137 -12.14 15.14 6.03
N VAL A 138 -10.82 15.03 6.15
CA VAL A 138 -9.91 15.16 5.03
C VAL A 138 -9.77 13.79 4.37
N ILE A 139 -9.88 13.77 3.05
CA ILE A 139 -9.68 12.60 2.21
C ILE A 139 -8.44 12.88 1.36
N ILE A 140 -7.47 11.98 1.42
CA ILE A 140 -6.23 12.03 0.66
C ILE A 140 -6.22 10.80 -0.24
N ILE A 141 -6.06 11.00 -1.54
CA ILE A 141 -5.87 9.92 -2.51
C ILE A 141 -4.42 9.99 -2.97
N GLU A 142 -3.68 8.92 -2.69
CA GLU A 142 -2.29 8.76 -3.07
C GLU A 142 -2.18 7.70 -4.15
N ARG A 143 -1.91 8.13 -5.39
CA ARG A 143 -1.62 7.21 -6.50
C ARG A 143 -0.18 6.72 -6.41
N LEU A 144 -0.02 5.40 -6.31
CA LEU A 144 1.27 4.77 -6.20
C LEU A 144 1.82 4.39 -7.59
N PRO A 145 3.11 4.64 -7.85
CA PRO A 145 3.74 4.23 -9.10
C PRO A 145 3.80 2.71 -9.20
N THR A 146 3.89 2.20 -10.43
CA THR A 146 4.01 0.76 -10.68
C THR A 146 5.19 0.14 -9.92
N GLY A 147 4.97 -1.01 -9.30
CA GLY A 147 5.97 -1.69 -8.47
C GLY A 147 6.03 -1.20 -7.03
N VAL A 148 5.26 -0.17 -6.67
CA VAL A 148 5.08 0.30 -5.28
C VAL A 148 3.66 0.01 -4.82
N PHE A 149 3.51 -0.43 -3.58
CA PHE A 149 2.22 -0.75 -2.98
C PHE A 149 2.21 -0.40 -1.49
N ALA A 150 1.02 -0.23 -0.92
CA ALA A 150 0.82 -0.15 0.52
C ALA A 150 0.26 -1.49 1.02
N ASP A 151 0.79 -2.01 2.12
CA ASP A 151 0.32 -3.27 2.70
C ASP A 151 -1.02 -3.05 3.44
N PRO A 152 -2.14 -3.66 3.00
CA PRO A 152 -3.43 -3.51 3.67
C PRO A 152 -3.41 -3.93 5.14
N PHE A 153 -2.57 -4.91 5.53
CA PHE A 153 -2.46 -5.36 6.92
C PHE A 153 -1.81 -4.29 7.79
N GLU A 154 -0.75 -3.65 7.29
CA GLU A 154 -0.09 -2.53 7.97
C GLU A 154 -1.02 -1.31 8.10
N LEU A 155 -1.78 -0.98 7.05
CA LEU A 155 -2.77 0.10 7.09
C LEU A 155 -3.90 -0.20 8.08
N GLN A 156 -4.33 -1.46 8.21
CA GLN A 156 -5.32 -1.86 9.21
C GLN A 156 -4.80 -1.62 10.64
N HIS A 157 -3.50 -1.77 10.88
CA HIS A 157 -2.91 -1.44 12.17
C HIS A 157 -2.96 0.07 12.45
N LEU A 158 -2.74 0.92 11.44
CA LEU A 158 -2.85 2.37 11.57
C LEU A 158 -4.30 2.81 11.84
N LEU A 159 -5.27 2.18 11.18
CA LEU A 159 -6.69 2.35 11.44
C LEU A 159 -7.05 2.00 12.90
N LYS A 160 -6.62 0.83 13.39
CA LYS A 160 -6.88 0.36 14.76
C LYS A 160 -6.27 1.27 15.83
N ARG A 161 -5.16 1.93 15.52
CA ARG A 161 -4.50 2.91 16.41
C ARG A 161 -5.13 4.31 16.34
N GLY A 162 -6.10 4.52 15.46
CA GLY A 162 -6.75 5.82 15.28
C GLY A 162 -5.90 6.86 14.56
N VAL A 163 -4.84 6.44 13.86
CA VAL A 163 -4.03 7.34 13.02
C VAL A 163 -4.86 7.82 11.83
N PHE A 164 -5.57 6.88 11.20
CA PHE A 164 -6.55 7.15 10.15
C PHE A 164 -7.95 6.80 10.66
N THR A 165 -8.95 7.54 10.19
CA THR A 165 -10.35 7.24 10.50
C THR A 165 -10.90 6.14 9.62
N ASP A 166 -10.47 6.14 8.35
CA ASP A 166 -10.76 5.12 7.36
C ASP A 166 -9.59 5.06 6.36
N VAL A 167 -9.36 3.90 5.78
CA VAL A 167 -8.30 3.71 4.77
C VAL A 167 -8.65 2.51 3.89
N ALA A 168 -8.39 2.64 2.58
CA ALA A 168 -8.55 1.55 1.62
C ALA A 168 -7.49 1.61 0.52
N VAL A 169 -7.12 0.44 -0.01
CA VAL A 169 -6.19 0.28 -1.13
C VAL A 169 -6.96 -0.27 -2.31
N PHE A 170 -6.73 0.30 -3.49
CA PHE A 170 -7.38 -0.08 -4.75
C PHE A 170 -6.35 -0.36 -5.83
N GLY A 171 -6.69 -1.23 -6.79
CA GLY A 171 -5.77 -1.66 -7.85
C GLY A 171 -4.89 -2.84 -7.42
N ASP A 172 -3.58 -2.75 -7.71
CA ASP A 172 -2.62 -3.82 -7.41
C ASP A 172 -2.38 -3.98 -5.90
N THR A 173 -3.03 -4.99 -5.29
CA THR A 173 -2.95 -5.31 -3.86
C THR A 173 -2.24 -6.63 -3.57
N ASN A 174 -1.76 -7.33 -4.61
CA ASN A 174 -1.14 -8.64 -4.43
C ASN A 174 0.30 -8.51 -3.96
N LEU A 175 0.55 -8.70 -2.68
CA LEU A 175 1.89 -8.56 -2.07
C LEU A 175 2.95 -9.50 -2.70
N GLU A 176 2.52 -10.61 -3.30
CA GLU A 176 3.40 -11.66 -3.84
C GLU A 176 3.69 -11.50 -5.34
N LEU A 177 3.03 -10.57 -6.02
CA LEU A 177 3.19 -10.40 -7.46
C LEU A 177 4.57 -9.79 -7.78
N PRO A 178 5.32 -10.28 -8.78
CA PRO A 178 6.62 -9.72 -9.11
C PRO A 178 6.47 -8.31 -9.72
N SER A 179 7.53 -7.51 -9.67
CA SER A 179 7.55 -6.13 -10.20
C SER A 179 7.15 -6.04 -11.68
N VAL A 180 7.60 -7.00 -12.50
CA VAL A 180 7.32 -7.07 -13.95
C VAL A 180 5.83 -7.23 -14.26
N LEU A 181 5.06 -7.80 -13.34
CA LEU A 181 3.62 -7.97 -13.47
C LEU A 181 2.84 -6.95 -12.63
N SER A 182 3.53 -6.02 -11.97
CA SER A 182 2.88 -5.02 -11.13
C SER A 182 2.06 -4.05 -11.97
N ASN A 183 0.93 -3.65 -11.42
CA ASN A 183 0.13 -2.56 -11.95
C ASN A 183 0.12 -1.40 -10.95
N GLN A 184 -0.51 -0.29 -11.32
CA GLN A 184 -0.68 0.83 -10.40
C GLN A 184 -1.65 0.46 -9.27
N SER A 185 -1.46 1.11 -8.13
CA SER A 185 -2.39 1.06 -7.00
C SER A 185 -2.66 2.48 -6.50
N ALA A 186 -3.73 2.66 -5.75
CA ALA A 186 -4.06 3.92 -5.10
C ALA A 186 -4.51 3.66 -3.68
N VAL A 187 -4.13 4.55 -2.77
CA VAL A 187 -4.53 4.50 -1.37
C VAL A 187 -5.42 5.70 -1.08
N GLU A 188 -6.63 5.46 -0.61
CA GLU A 188 -7.52 6.51 -0.11
C GLU A 188 -7.49 6.51 1.42
N ILE A 189 -7.07 7.62 2.01
CA ILE A 189 -6.89 7.82 3.45
C ILE A 189 -7.87 8.87 3.92
N HIS A 190 -8.61 8.59 4.99
CA HIS A 190 -9.51 9.54 5.63
C HIS A 190 -8.98 9.90 7.01
N MET A 191 -8.99 11.18 7.34
CA MET A 191 -8.51 11.72 8.61
C MET A 191 -9.52 12.74 9.16
N ASN A 192 -9.73 12.74 10.48
CA ASN A 192 -10.56 13.76 11.12
C ASN A 192 -9.80 15.07 11.23
N VAL A 193 -10.47 16.18 10.97
CA VAL A 193 -9.98 17.50 11.33
C VAL A 193 -10.25 17.73 12.82
N ALA A 194 -9.21 17.94 13.63
CA ALA A 194 -9.39 18.20 15.05
C ALA A 194 -10.17 19.51 15.27
N PRO A 195 -11.23 19.54 16.11
CA PRO A 195 -12.02 20.75 16.37
C PRO A 195 -11.25 21.85 17.13
N THR A 196 -10.12 21.54 17.74
CA THR A 196 -9.38 22.47 18.62
C THR A 196 -8.65 23.58 17.88
N SER A 197 -8.43 23.46 16.58
CA SER A 197 -7.98 24.56 15.71
C SER A 197 -9.12 25.51 15.29
N LEU A 198 -10.37 25.20 15.63
CA LEU A 198 -11.54 26.06 15.42
C LEU A 198 -11.83 26.98 16.61
N LEU A 199 -10.87 27.19 17.52
CA LEU A 199 -10.90 28.30 18.48
C LEU A 199 -10.54 29.62 17.76
N GLY A 200 -11.53 30.19 17.07
CA GLY A 200 -11.70 31.63 16.91
C GLY A 200 -10.82 32.41 15.93
N HIS A 201 -9.64 31.96 15.50
CA HIS A 201 -8.77 32.83 14.68
C HIS A 201 -7.83 32.17 13.66
N ILE A 202 -7.81 30.85 13.52
CA ILE A 202 -6.82 30.17 12.68
C ILE A 202 -7.39 29.97 11.27
N SER A 203 -6.88 30.73 10.30
CA SER A 203 -7.21 30.63 8.87
C SER A 203 -6.51 29.46 8.16
N GLU A 204 -5.81 28.62 8.90
CA GLU A 204 -4.90 27.59 8.40
C GLU A 204 -5.03 26.30 9.21
N LEU A 205 -5.23 25.18 8.52
CA LEU A 205 -5.30 23.85 9.11
C LEU A 205 -4.14 23.02 8.57
N GLU A 206 -3.27 22.55 9.45
CA GLU A 206 -2.16 21.67 9.11
C GLU A 206 -2.47 20.23 9.53
N ILE A 207 -2.24 19.29 8.61
CA ILE A 207 -2.40 17.85 8.84
C ILE A 207 -1.15 17.15 8.31
N SER A 208 -0.69 16.14 9.05
CA SER A 208 0.41 15.28 8.63
C SER A 208 -0.11 13.87 8.35
N ALA A 209 0.23 13.33 7.19
CA ALA A 209 -0.11 11.97 6.78
C ALA A 209 1.17 11.19 6.50
N ASP A 210 1.34 10.06 7.21
CA ASP A 210 2.46 9.14 7.05
C ASP A 210 1.94 7.80 6.52
N LEU A 211 2.27 7.47 5.28
CA LEU A 211 1.82 6.26 4.61
C LEU A 211 3.00 5.29 4.42
N PRO A 212 2.97 4.08 5.03
CA PRO A 212 3.97 3.06 4.78
C PRO A 212 3.79 2.44 3.39
N LEU A 213 4.92 2.26 2.71
CA LEU A 213 5.00 1.82 1.32
C LEU A 213 6.09 0.77 1.14
N HIS A 214 5.81 -0.18 0.28
CA HIS A 214 6.70 -1.27 -0.08
C HIS A 214 6.97 -1.24 -1.57
N ALA A 215 8.22 -1.46 -1.95
CA ALA A 215 8.66 -1.57 -3.32
C ALA A 215 8.98 -3.03 -3.65
N ARG A 216 8.43 -3.52 -4.75
CA ARG A 216 8.79 -4.83 -5.30
C ARG A 216 10.19 -4.77 -5.89
N TYR A 217 10.89 -5.89 -5.82
CA TYR A 217 12.24 -6.01 -6.39
C TYR A 217 12.20 -5.70 -7.89
N PRO A 218 12.83 -4.60 -8.35
CA PRO A 218 12.87 -4.27 -9.76
C PRO A 218 13.77 -5.25 -10.52
N PRO A 219 13.66 -5.34 -11.85
CA PRO A 219 14.63 -6.06 -12.66
C PRO A 219 16.04 -5.46 -12.50
N LEU A 220 17.05 -6.30 -12.68
CA LEU A 220 18.47 -5.91 -12.57
C LEU A 220 18.80 -4.77 -13.55
N ASP A 221 19.46 -3.75 -13.03
CA ASP A 221 19.91 -2.58 -13.80
C ASP A 221 21.43 -2.40 -13.70
N ASP A 222 22.02 -1.65 -14.62
CA ASP A 222 23.45 -1.37 -14.61
C ASP A 222 23.84 -0.38 -13.49
N SER A 223 22.94 0.53 -13.10
CA SER A 223 23.15 1.45 -11.98
C SER A 223 22.99 0.79 -10.61
N GLY A 224 22.37 -0.40 -10.57
CA GLY A 224 21.99 -1.11 -9.36
C GLY A 224 20.74 -0.57 -8.66
N TYR A 225 20.10 0.46 -9.24
CA TYR A 225 18.87 1.06 -8.73
C TYR A 225 17.81 1.19 -9.83
N SER A 226 16.55 1.21 -9.43
CA SER A 226 15.41 1.62 -10.24
C SER A 226 14.77 2.84 -9.60
N GLU A 227 14.45 3.85 -10.40
CA GLU A 227 13.84 5.08 -9.90
C GLU A 227 12.35 5.10 -10.23
N VAL A 228 11.53 5.44 -9.23
CA VAL A 228 10.11 5.70 -9.41
C VAL A 228 9.77 7.08 -8.85
N GLU A 229 8.94 7.82 -9.58
CA GLU A 229 8.51 9.17 -9.22
C GLU A 229 7.08 9.13 -8.69
N PHE A 230 6.83 9.83 -7.59
CA PHE A 230 5.49 10.01 -7.02
C PHE A 230 4.83 11.27 -7.60
N GLY A 231 3.58 11.12 -8.04
CA GLY A 231 2.71 12.25 -8.39
C GLY A 231 2.22 12.99 -7.16
N GLU A 232 1.64 14.19 -7.32
CA GLU A 232 0.98 14.92 -6.23
C GLU A 232 -0.28 14.18 -5.74
N PRO A 233 -0.59 14.18 -4.44
CA PRO A 233 -1.80 13.54 -3.93
C PRO A 233 -3.04 14.37 -4.28
N GLU A 234 -4.16 13.71 -4.53
CA GLU A 234 -5.44 14.41 -4.64
C GLU A 234 -6.08 14.57 -3.25
N MET A 235 -6.65 15.75 -2.99
CA MET A 235 -7.17 16.10 -1.66
C MET A 235 -8.61 16.54 -1.76
N PHE A 236 -9.44 16.04 -0.85
CA PHE A 236 -10.85 16.40 -0.73
C PHE A 236 -11.21 16.65 0.73
N LEU A 237 -12.25 17.44 0.95
CA LEU A 237 -12.81 17.73 2.27
C LEU A 237 -14.27 17.28 2.27
N ARG A 238 -14.60 16.31 3.13
CA ARG A 238 -15.97 15.85 3.34
C ARG A 238 -16.51 16.45 4.64
N CYS A 239 -17.48 17.34 4.56
CA CYS A 239 -18.05 18.03 5.72
C CYS A 239 -19.54 17.72 5.85
N SER A 240 -19.99 17.33 7.05
CA SER A 240 -21.42 17.14 7.32
C SER A 240 -22.05 18.47 7.70
N MET A 241 -22.96 19.01 6.89
CA MET A 241 -23.79 20.16 7.25
C MET A 241 -25.08 19.66 7.90
N GLU A 242 -25.56 20.39 8.91
CA GLU A 242 -26.83 20.09 9.58
C GLU A 242 -27.78 21.26 9.30
N GLU A 243 -28.79 21.02 8.47
CA GLU A 243 -29.85 21.98 8.19
C GLU A 243 -31.21 21.31 8.46
N ASN A 244 -32.03 21.91 9.32
CA ASN A 244 -33.39 21.44 9.62
C ASN A 244 -33.53 19.96 10.06
N GLY A 245 -32.46 19.35 10.59
CA GLY A 245 -32.46 17.95 11.05
C GLY A 245 -32.08 16.92 9.99
N ASP A 246 -31.83 17.35 8.75
CA ASP A 246 -31.21 16.51 7.72
C ASP A 246 -29.69 16.76 7.69
N HIS A 247 -28.91 15.67 7.76
CA HIS A 247 -27.45 15.70 7.63
C HIS A 247 -27.06 15.55 6.16
N GLU A 248 -26.78 16.67 5.48
CA GLU A 248 -26.23 16.63 4.13
C GLU A 248 -24.68 16.57 4.19
N SER A 249 -24.10 15.54 3.56
CA SER A 249 -22.64 15.39 3.48
C SER A 249 -22.11 16.09 2.23
N CYS A 250 -21.39 17.19 2.42
CA CYS A 250 -20.71 17.92 1.37
C CYS A 250 -19.37 17.30 1.01
N LEU A 251 -19.02 17.25 -0.28
CA LEU A 251 -17.66 16.98 -0.73
C LEU A 251 -17.09 18.21 -1.45
N LEU A 252 -15.93 18.66 -0.99
CA LEU A 252 -15.24 19.85 -1.48
C LEU A 252 -13.90 19.45 -2.07
N MET A 253 -13.57 20.04 -3.22
CA MET A 253 -12.26 19.94 -3.84
C MET A 253 -11.53 21.29 -3.66
N PRO A 254 -10.53 21.36 -2.77
CA PRO A 254 -9.70 22.55 -2.62
C PRO A 254 -8.95 22.89 -3.90
N THR A 255 -8.71 24.17 -4.14
CA THR A 255 -7.82 24.59 -5.22
C THR A 255 -6.36 24.49 -4.77
N ASN A 256 -5.51 23.81 -5.54
CA ASN A 256 -4.09 23.74 -5.25
C ASN A 256 -3.45 25.13 -5.37
N ASP A 257 -2.79 25.58 -4.30
CA ASP A 257 -2.04 26.83 -4.33
C ASP A 257 -0.73 26.63 -5.08
N ARG A 258 -0.76 26.90 -6.40
CA ARG A 258 0.41 26.82 -7.28
C ARG A 258 1.45 27.92 -7.02
N THR A 259 1.20 28.84 -6.09
CA THR A 259 2.14 29.93 -5.75
C THR A 259 3.10 29.60 -4.61
N GLY A 260 2.89 28.48 -3.91
CA GLY A 260 3.88 27.90 -2.99
C GLY A 260 5.05 27.26 -3.75
N SER A 261 6.22 27.15 -3.11
CA SER A 261 7.36 26.44 -3.69
C SER A 261 6.91 25.02 -4.08
N ARG A 262 6.92 24.73 -5.38
CA ARG A 262 6.64 23.40 -5.90
C ARG A 262 7.52 22.42 -5.12
N THR A 263 6.91 21.51 -4.37
CA THR A 263 7.68 20.50 -3.66
C THR A 263 8.51 19.75 -4.68
N ASP A 264 9.78 19.54 -4.34
CA ASP A 264 10.67 18.76 -5.20
C ASP A 264 10.02 17.40 -5.48
N LYS A 265 10.16 16.94 -6.72
CA LYS A 265 9.65 15.64 -7.15
C LYS A 265 10.14 14.57 -6.18
N VAL A 266 9.21 13.82 -5.59
CA VAL A 266 9.56 12.74 -4.68
C VAL A 266 9.96 11.53 -5.50
N VAL A 267 11.26 11.24 -5.53
CA VAL A 267 11.84 10.11 -6.28
C VAL A 267 12.34 9.05 -5.31
N TRP A 268 11.89 7.82 -5.49
CA TRP A 268 12.39 6.66 -4.76
C TRP A 268 13.39 5.89 -5.61
N ARG A 269 14.65 5.89 -5.15
CA ARG A 269 15.71 5.02 -5.68
C ARG A 269 15.65 3.65 -5.00
N ILE A 270 15.00 2.68 -5.64
CA ILE A 270 14.81 1.32 -5.15
C ILE A 270 16.03 0.47 -5.55
N PRO A 271 16.68 -0.25 -4.63
CA PRO A 271 17.79 -1.12 -4.99
C PRO A 271 17.31 -2.29 -5.86
N SER A 272 17.92 -2.48 -7.03
CA SER A 272 17.60 -3.56 -7.98
C SER A 272 18.74 -4.54 -8.21
N GLY A 273 19.96 -4.20 -7.77
CA GLY A 273 21.15 -5.03 -7.96
C GLY A 273 21.78 -4.84 -9.34
N ILE A 274 23.11 -4.99 -9.39
CA ILE A 274 23.91 -4.70 -10.60
C ILE A 274 23.96 -5.94 -11.48
N ARG A 275 23.52 -5.82 -12.74
CA ARG A 275 23.48 -6.94 -13.70
C ARG A 275 24.85 -7.61 -13.89
N ALA A 276 25.92 -6.83 -13.95
CA ALA A 276 27.29 -7.34 -14.11
C ALA A 276 27.74 -8.29 -12.98
N HIS A 277 27.18 -8.15 -11.77
CA HIS A 277 27.54 -8.98 -10.63
C HIS A 277 26.73 -10.28 -10.56
N ALA A 278 25.63 -10.41 -11.31
CA ALA A 278 24.68 -11.50 -11.18
C ALA A 278 25.32 -12.89 -11.34
N GLY A 279 26.20 -13.05 -12.34
CA GLY A 279 26.90 -14.33 -12.59
C GLY A 279 27.85 -14.73 -11.46
N ILE A 280 28.63 -13.77 -10.95
CA ILE A 280 29.59 -13.99 -9.86
C ILE A 280 28.84 -14.32 -8.56
N VAL A 281 27.83 -13.52 -8.22
CA VAL A 281 26.99 -13.74 -7.04
C VAL A 281 26.33 -15.11 -7.12
N SER A 282 25.74 -15.47 -8.26
CA SER A 282 25.12 -16.79 -8.46
C SER A 282 26.11 -17.94 -8.25
N ALA A 283 27.31 -17.87 -8.84
CA ALA A 283 28.32 -18.91 -8.70
C ALA A 283 28.80 -19.08 -7.25
N VAL A 284 29.06 -17.97 -6.55
CA VAL A 284 29.49 -17.98 -5.15
C VAL A 284 28.39 -18.52 -4.24
N THR A 285 27.15 -18.04 -4.41
CA THR A 285 25.99 -18.52 -3.63
C THR A 285 25.76 -20.01 -3.87
N PHE A 286 25.86 -20.48 -5.11
CA PHE A 286 25.72 -21.90 -5.44
C PHE A 286 26.79 -22.77 -4.77
N LEU A 287 28.06 -22.35 -4.84
CA LEU A 287 29.15 -23.08 -4.22
C LEU A 287 29.02 -23.12 -2.69
N ALA A 288 28.72 -21.97 -2.07
CA ALA A 288 28.51 -21.86 -0.63
C ALA A 288 27.34 -22.75 -0.17
N ALA A 289 26.18 -22.67 -0.84
CA ALA A 289 25.03 -23.50 -0.54
C ALA A 289 25.35 -24.99 -0.67
N SER A 290 26.04 -25.39 -1.76
CA SER A 290 26.42 -26.80 -1.99
C SER A 290 27.34 -27.34 -0.90
N ILE A 291 28.36 -26.56 -0.51
CA ILE A 291 29.29 -26.93 0.57
C ILE A 291 28.55 -27.02 1.91
N SER A 292 27.70 -26.04 2.22
CA SER A 292 26.89 -26.04 3.45
C SER A 292 25.96 -27.25 3.52
N THR A 293 25.26 -27.59 2.43
CA THR A 293 24.41 -28.78 2.36
C THR A 293 25.23 -30.06 2.56
N LEU A 294 26.39 -30.17 1.91
CA LEU A 294 27.26 -31.33 2.07
C LEU A 294 27.73 -31.49 3.53
N LEU A 295 28.14 -30.40 4.18
CA LEU A 295 28.55 -30.41 5.59
C LEU A 295 27.41 -30.82 6.52
N ILE A 296 26.20 -30.33 6.29
CA ILE A 296 25.01 -30.71 7.07
C ILE A 296 24.74 -32.21 6.92
N VAL A 297 24.81 -32.75 5.70
CA VAL A 297 24.58 -34.17 5.44
C VAL A 297 25.66 -35.05 6.09
N LEU A 298 26.94 -34.71 5.90
CA LEU A 298 28.05 -35.46 6.48
C LEU A 298 27.98 -35.46 8.01
N THR A 299 27.76 -34.29 8.62
CA THR A 299 27.63 -34.16 10.07
C THR A 299 26.47 -35.01 10.57
N SER A 300 25.34 -35.03 9.86
CA SER A 300 24.15 -35.81 10.24
C SER A 300 24.41 -37.33 10.19
N ILE A 301 25.16 -37.81 9.19
CA ILE A 301 25.56 -39.23 9.06
C ILE A 301 26.52 -39.61 10.19
N PHE A 302 27.64 -38.89 10.33
CA PHE A 302 28.69 -39.25 11.29
C PHE A 302 28.25 -39.07 12.76
N TYR A 303 27.38 -38.10 13.05
CA TYR A 303 26.84 -37.92 14.39
C TYR A 303 25.86 -39.06 14.77
N SER A 304 25.06 -39.52 13.80
CA SER A 304 24.16 -40.66 14.00
C SER A 304 24.92 -41.97 14.27
N ASP A 305 26.03 -42.20 13.56
CA ASP A 305 26.90 -43.35 13.79
C ASP A 305 27.60 -43.31 15.15
N SER A 306 28.02 -42.12 15.60
CA SER A 306 28.68 -41.95 16.91
C SER A 306 27.76 -42.29 18.09
N LYS A 307 26.46 -41.98 17.97
CA LYS A 307 25.44 -42.29 18.99
C LYS A 307 25.11 -43.79 19.04
N LEU A 308 25.18 -44.50 17.91
CA LEU A 308 25.00 -45.95 17.85
C LEU A 308 26.20 -46.69 18.49
N CYS A 309 27.43 -46.22 18.25
CA CYS A 309 28.63 -46.82 18.84
C CYS A 309 28.75 -46.61 20.35
N ASN A 310 28.28 -45.48 20.89
CA ASN A 310 28.32 -45.24 22.33
C ASN A 310 27.36 -46.15 23.10
N ASN A 311 26.18 -46.49 22.54
CA ASN A 311 25.23 -47.41 23.18
C ASN A 311 25.67 -48.89 23.15
N LEU A 312 26.62 -49.26 22.29
CA LEU A 312 27.18 -50.62 22.22
C LEU A 312 28.33 -50.85 23.22
N LYS A 313 28.88 -49.79 23.82
CA LYS A 313 30.00 -49.88 24.75
C LYS A 313 29.57 -49.97 26.23
N GLU A 314 28.28 -49.83 26.51
CA GLU A 314 27.67 -49.91 27.85
C GLU A 314 26.92 -51.23 28.14
N SER A 315 26.99 -52.26 27.27
CA SER A 315 26.39 -53.58 27.53
C SER A 315 27.42 -54.66 27.87
#